data_AF-A0A077Z132-F1
#
_entry.id   AF-A0A077Z132-F1
#
_cell.length_a   1.000
_cell.length_b   1.000
_cell.length_c   1.000
_cell.angle_alpha   90.00
_cell.angle_beta   90.00
_cell.angle_gamma   90.00
#
_symmetry.space_group_name_H-M   'P 1'
#
loop_
_entity.id
_entity.type
_entity.pdbx_description
1 polymer ?
#
loop_
_entity_poly.entity_id
_entity_poly.type
_entity_poly.pdbx_seq_one_letter_code
_entity_poly.pdbx_strand_id
1 'polypeptide(L)'
;MKNTMISSEAKERNVVVPGYLTQREMEAHECLWYNDHVESPDRLRATVRHCEELGLLSRMKRLKIVPCSEEVLTLFHSAKYVRKIARTEKMEKNKLEKLCEKYDSVYLCRKSYECARLACGAVVEAAKAVVEGKCAGCIALIRPPGHHAMKREANGFCLFNNVGVAASYALKNLGVKKILIVDWDVHYGQGVQKAFYRRSDVLCISIHRHQQGTFWPFMREAEWDRTGCFDGEGFNINIPLNDINLDDKDYIAIFRHIIVPIALEYQPDLVFVSAGFDAAIGCPEGNMKLSPQVFGHLTNMLMPIAGNRLVVALEGGYCLESLSWSVSCVIRALLRDPLFILNDVNVAITPCLVEIIHLTALALEKHWKCMRAFLHTISTCLVKTGSEPHYALVPDFLGRSNSTEEEIATIGSLSNAAELNLVVRDLELTTSKWREQPMPRVHFHIINESSDTSLPASTFSDLSISHRLRSYIYCTLAE
;
A
#
# COMPACT_ATOMS: atom_id res chain seq x y z
N MET A 1 -39.95 23.01 -20.94
CA MET A 1 -38.49 22.75 -21.00
C MET A 1 -37.84 23.89 -21.75
N LYS A 2 -37.18 24.84 -21.07
CA LYS A 2 -36.36 25.85 -21.75
C LYS A 2 -35.00 25.21 -22.02
N ASN A 3 -34.73 24.92 -23.29
CA ASN A 3 -33.41 24.52 -23.77
C ASN A 3 -32.47 25.72 -23.67
N THR A 4 -31.84 25.92 -22.52
CA THR A 4 -30.68 26.80 -22.40
C THR A 4 -29.52 26.10 -23.10
N MET A 5 -29.22 26.52 -24.33
CA MET A 5 -27.98 26.19 -25.02
C MET A 5 -26.81 26.70 -24.17
N ILE A 6 -26.09 25.77 -23.53
CA ILE A 6 -24.86 26.08 -22.80
C ILE A 6 -23.82 26.47 -23.86
N SER A 7 -23.45 27.75 -23.84
CA SER A 7 -22.35 28.33 -24.61
C SER A 7 -21.09 27.47 -24.48
N SER A 8 -20.58 27.00 -25.63
CA SER A 8 -19.35 26.22 -25.75
C SER A 8 -18.11 27.12 -25.73
N GLU A 9 -17.88 27.83 -24.62
CA GLU A 9 -16.51 28.25 -24.29
C GLU A 9 -15.85 27.10 -23.53
N ALA A 10 -15.38 26.11 -24.29
CA ALA A 10 -14.57 25.02 -23.75
C ALA A 10 -13.22 25.60 -23.29
N LYS A 11 -13.18 26.17 -22.07
CA LYS A 11 -11.92 26.23 -21.33
C LYS A 11 -11.36 24.81 -21.35
N GLU A 12 -10.19 24.63 -21.98
CA GLU A 12 -9.44 23.39 -21.92
C GLU A 12 -9.42 22.91 -20.47
N ARG A 13 -10.25 21.92 -20.16
CA ARG A 13 -10.34 21.34 -18.83
C ARG A 13 -9.01 20.62 -18.65
N ASN A 14 -8.12 21.19 -17.85
CA ASN A 14 -6.88 20.52 -17.46
C ASN A 14 -7.26 19.24 -16.68
N VAL A 15 -7.34 18.12 -17.41
CA VAL A 15 -7.61 16.81 -16.82
C VAL A 15 -6.44 16.49 -15.91
N VAL A 16 -6.67 16.49 -14.60
CA VAL A 16 -5.66 16.08 -13.62
C VAL A 16 -5.48 14.57 -13.74
N VAL A 17 -4.32 14.16 -14.26
CA VAL A 17 -3.95 12.74 -14.41
C VAL A 17 -3.16 12.25 -13.18
N PRO A 18 -3.15 10.94 -12.92
CA PRO A 18 -2.25 10.35 -11.93
C PRO A 18 -0.78 10.66 -12.24
N GLY A 19 0.03 10.75 -11.19
CA GLY A 19 1.48 10.96 -11.30
C GLY A 19 2.27 9.68 -11.04
N TYR A 20 3.50 9.61 -11.55
CA TYR A 20 4.47 8.60 -11.15
C TYR A 20 5.86 9.19 -10.95
N LEU A 21 6.63 8.55 -10.08
CA LEU A 21 8.02 8.90 -9.81
C LEU A 21 8.90 7.67 -9.91
N THR A 22 9.97 7.79 -10.69
CA THR A 22 11.03 6.79 -10.79
C THR A 22 12.29 7.44 -11.34
N GLN A 23 13.45 6.93 -10.94
CA GLN A 23 14.75 7.44 -11.33
C GLN A 23 15.78 6.30 -11.32
N ARG A 24 16.51 6.14 -12.44
CA ARG A 24 17.42 5.01 -12.68
C ARG A 24 18.59 4.98 -11.70
N GLU A 25 18.93 6.11 -11.11
CA GLU A 25 19.99 6.23 -10.11
C GLU A 25 19.69 5.41 -8.85
N MET A 26 18.42 5.09 -8.58
CA MET A 26 18.05 4.15 -7.51
C MET A 26 18.52 2.72 -7.80
N GLU A 27 18.80 2.35 -9.06
CA GLU A 27 19.37 1.05 -9.45
C GLU A 27 20.81 0.87 -8.94
N ALA A 28 21.50 1.94 -8.52
CA ALA A 28 22.87 1.84 -8.02
C ALA A 28 23.00 1.28 -6.59
N HIS A 29 21.88 1.13 -5.86
CA HIS A 29 21.86 0.38 -4.60
C HIS A 29 21.90 -1.12 -4.91
N GLU A 30 22.97 -1.83 -4.56
CA GLU A 30 23.07 -3.26 -4.84
C GLU A 30 23.92 -3.96 -3.78
N CYS A 31 23.70 -5.26 -3.61
CA CYS A 31 24.49 -6.06 -2.70
C CYS A 31 25.87 -6.31 -3.32
N LEU A 32 26.94 -5.95 -2.61
CA LEU A 32 28.30 -6.04 -3.14
C LEU A 32 28.93 -7.43 -2.98
N TRP A 33 28.29 -8.34 -2.26
CA TRP A 33 28.82 -9.64 -1.86
C TRP A 33 27.92 -10.83 -2.21
N TYR A 34 26.62 -10.61 -2.48
CA TYR A 34 25.71 -11.60 -3.06
C TYR A 34 25.17 -11.10 -4.40
N ASN A 35 25.37 -11.85 -5.47
CA ASN A 35 24.98 -11.45 -6.83
C ASN A 35 23.51 -11.76 -7.16
N ASP A 36 22.89 -12.64 -6.37
CA ASP A 36 21.54 -13.20 -6.54
C ASP A 36 20.59 -12.77 -5.41
N HIS A 37 20.89 -11.65 -4.75
CA HIS A 37 20.06 -11.12 -3.68
C HIS A 37 18.65 -10.75 -4.20
N VAL A 38 17.60 -11.20 -3.50
CA VAL A 38 16.19 -11.02 -3.91
C VAL A 38 15.78 -9.56 -4.03
N GLU A 39 16.23 -8.69 -3.10
CA GLU A 39 16.14 -7.24 -3.28
C GLU A 39 17.28 -6.78 -4.20
N SER A 40 16.95 -6.46 -5.45
CA SER A 40 17.93 -6.12 -6.49
C SER A 40 17.47 -4.95 -7.38
N PRO A 41 18.40 -4.33 -8.13
CA PRO A 41 18.06 -3.30 -9.12
C PRO A 41 17.05 -3.75 -10.18
N ASP A 42 17.01 -5.04 -10.51
CA ASP A 42 16.13 -5.60 -11.53
C ASP A 42 14.65 -5.46 -11.17
N ARG A 43 14.31 -5.43 -9.87
CA ARG A 43 12.95 -5.16 -9.40
C ARG A 43 12.40 -3.87 -9.98
N LEU A 44 13.17 -2.78 -9.87
CA LEU A 44 12.74 -1.49 -10.39
C LEU A 44 12.82 -1.46 -11.92
N ARG A 45 13.92 -1.94 -12.49
CA ARG A 45 14.18 -1.90 -13.93
C ARG A 45 13.12 -2.66 -14.73
N ALA A 46 12.85 -3.92 -14.36
CA ALA A 46 11.89 -4.78 -15.04
C ALA A 46 10.47 -4.21 -14.94
N THR A 47 10.07 -3.77 -13.75
CA THR A 47 8.74 -3.19 -13.51
C THR A 47 8.51 -1.89 -14.28
N VAL A 48 9.47 -0.97 -14.26
CA VAL A 48 9.37 0.28 -15.04
C VAL A 48 9.27 -0.04 -16.52
N ARG A 49 10.17 -0.87 -17.04
CA ARG A 49 10.17 -1.29 -18.46
C ARG A 49 8.84 -1.91 -18.87
N HIS A 50 8.32 -2.85 -18.07
CA HIS A 50 7.04 -3.49 -18.33
C HIS A 50 5.90 -2.47 -18.41
N CYS A 51 5.83 -1.51 -17.48
CA CYS A 51 4.80 -0.47 -17.49
C CYS A 51 4.96 0.53 -18.65
N GLU A 52 6.19 0.78 -19.12
CA GLU A 52 6.47 1.56 -20.35
C GLU A 52 5.99 0.81 -21.60
N GLU A 53 6.34 -0.48 -21.72
CA GLU A 53 5.93 -1.35 -22.84
C GLU A 53 4.41 -1.54 -22.90
N LEU A 54 3.73 -1.52 -21.75
CA LEU A 54 2.28 -1.50 -21.67
C LEU A 54 1.64 -0.16 -22.06
N GLY A 55 2.42 0.92 -22.18
CA GLY A 55 1.92 2.27 -22.48
C GLY A 55 1.20 2.93 -21.30
N LEU A 56 1.41 2.43 -20.07
CA LEU A 56 0.75 2.96 -18.87
C LEU A 56 1.43 4.25 -18.39
N LEU A 57 2.76 4.26 -18.33
CA LEU A 57 3.51 5.42 -17.82
C LEU A 57 3.43 6.65 -18.74
N SER A 58 3.23 6.47 -20.04
CA SER A 58 3.02 7.58 -20.99
C SER A 58 1.68 8.30 -20.77
N ARG A 59 0.74 7.66 -20.08
CA ARG A 59 -0.58 8.22 -19.72
C ARG A 59 -0.60 8.88 -18.34
N MET A 60 0.52 8.84 -17.62
CA MET A 60 0.69 9.42 -16.30
C MET A 60 1.65 10.61 -16.35
N LYS A 61 1.54 11.52 -15.39
CA LYS A 61 2.47 12.64 -15.25
C LYS A 61 3.74 12.18 -14.53
N ARG A 62 4.87 12.17 -15.23
CA ARG A 62 6.18 11.96 -14.58
C ARG A 62 6.52 13.16 -13.70
N LEU A 63 6.72 12.95 -12.40
CA LEU A 63 7.15 14.01 -11.48
C LEU A 63 8.66 13.92 -11.22
N LYS A 64 9.26 15.08 -10.94
CA LYS A 64 10.67 15.20 -10.59
C LYS A 64 10.86 14.81 -9.11
N ILE A 65 11.90 14.04 -8.84
CA ILE A 65 12.30 13.69 -7.47
C ILE A 65 13.25 14.75 -6.93
N VAL A 66 13.01 15.20 -5.71
CA VAL A 66 13.97 15.97 -4.92
C VAL A 66 14.50 15.06 -3.82
N PRO A 67 15.80 14.70 -3.81
CA PRO A 67 16.35 13.86 -2.75
C PRO A 67 16.12 14.48 -1.37
N CYS A 68 15.62 13.71 -0.41
CA CYS A 68 15.34 14.22 0.93
C CYS A 68 16.59 14.83 1.57
N SER A 69 16.45 16.00 2.21
CA SER A 69 17.51 16.58 3.04
C SER A 69 17.59 15.85 4.39
N GLU A 70 18.68 16.06 5.13
CA GLU A 70 18.78 15.55 6.51
C GLU A 70 17.61 16.07 7.37
N GLU A 71 17.22 17.35 7.20
CA GLU A 71 16.08 17.93 7.92
C GLU A 71 14.78 17.14 7.68
N VAL A 72 14.48 16.82 6.42
CA VAL A 72 13.27 16.06 6.07
C VAL A 72 13.35 14.63 6.62
N LEU A 73 14.49 13.95 6.46
CA LEU A 73 14.69 12.60 7.02
C LEU A 73 14.51 12.58 8.54
N THR A 74 14.92 13.65 9.23
CA THR A 74 14.82 13.76 10.69
C THR A 74 13.41 14.01 11.23
N LEU A 75 12.42 14.20 10.36
CA LEU A 75 11.01 14.21 10.78
C LEU A 75 10.56 12.85 11.34
N PHE A 76 11.19 11.77 10.88
CA PHE A 76 10.94 10.40 11.36
C PHE A 76 12.16 9.83 12.08
N HIS A 77 13.34 9.92 11.46
CA HIS A 77 14.57 9.29 11.93
C HIS A 77 15.32 10.16 12.93
N SER A 78 16.13 9.55 13.79
CA SER A 78 17.06 10.33 14.60
C SER A 78 18.19 10.91 13.74
N ALA A 79 18.60 12.15 14.01
CA ALA A 79 19.70 12.78 13.28
C ALA A 79 21.03 11.98 13.40
N LYS A 80 21.25 11.31 14.54
CA LYS A 80 22.39 10.39 14.73
C LYS A 80 22.34 9.22 13.75
N TYR A 81 21.16 8.66 13.50
CA TYR A 81 20.97 7.55 12.56
C TYR A 81 21.14 8.01 11.11
N VAL A 82 20.53 9.14 10.72
CA VAL A 82 20.69 9.70 9.37
C VAL A 82 22.17 9.93 9.05
N ARG A 83 22.94 10.55 9.97
CA ARG A 83 24.38 10.72 9.80
C ARG A 83 25.18 9.42 9.82
N LYS A 84 24.70 8.38 10.51
CA LYS A 84 25.31 7.05 10.48
C LYS A 84 25.22 6.46 9.07
N ILE A 85 24.04 6.52 8.45
CA ILE A 85 23.83 6.05 7.08
C ILE A 85 24.58 6.94 6.08
N ALA A 86 24.59 8.27 6.24
CA ALA A 86 25.34 9.17 5.35
C ALA A 86 26.85 8.86 5.29
N ARG A 87 27.45 8.37 6.39
CA ARG A 87 28.88 8.01 6.43
C ARG A 87 29.21 6.77 5.60
N THR A 88 28.23 5.95 5.21
CA THR A 88 28.46 4.73 4.44
C THR A 88 28.92 5.01 3.02
N GLU A 89 28.60 6.19 2.46
CA GLU A 89 29.05 6.62 1.13
C GLU A 89 30.58 6.60 0.96
N LYS A 90 31.31 6.78 2.06
CA LYS A 90 32.78 6.84 2.09
C LYS A 90 33.44 5.57 2.62
N MET A 91 32.66 4.53 2.93
CA MET A 91 33.21 3.28 3.47
C MET A 91 33.71 2.36 2.35
N GLU A 92 34.75 1.59 2.66
CA GLU A 92 35.21 0.48 1.83
C GLU A 92 34.28 -0.72 1.97
N LYS A 93 34.23 -1.60 0.95
CA LYS A 93 33.35 -2.77 0.90
C LYS A 93 33.37 -3.60 2.20
N ASN A 94 34.55 -4.00 2.69
CA ASN A 94 34.67 -4.84 3.89
C ASN A 94 34.14 -4.13 5.16
N LYS A 95 34.19 -2.79 5.21
CA LYS A 95 33.63 -2.01 6.33
C LYS A 95 32.11 -1.90 6.23
N LEU A 96 31.57 -1.84 5.01
CA LEU A 96 30.13 -1.86 4.75
C LEU A 96 29.54 -3.22 5.14
N GLU A 97 30.16 -4.31 4.69
CA GLU A 97 29.75 -5.68 5.01
C GLU A 97 29.72 -5.92 6.52
N LYS A 98 30.81 -5.61 7.23
CA LYS A 98 30.88 -5.70 8.70
C LYS A 98 29.87 -4.79 9.43
N LEU A 99 29.45 -3.68 8.81
CA LEU A 99 28.40 -2.83 9.36
C LEU A 99 27.03 -3.48 9.17
N CYS A 100 26.80 -4.14 8.03
CA CYS A 100 25.56 -4.82 7.67
C CYS A 100 25.27 -6.01 8.58
N GLU A 101 26.30 -6.76 9.00
CA GLU A 101 26.20 -7.86 10.00
C GLU A 101 25.53 -7.46 11.33
N LYS A 102 25.41 -6.16 11.62
CA LYS A 102 24.78 -5.64 12.84
C LYS A 102 23.29 -5.38 12.69
N TYR A 103 22.76 -5.54 11.48
CA TYR A 103 21.36 -5.33 11.15
C TYR A 103 20.77 -6.63 10.64
N ASP A 104 19.47 -6.77 10.83
CA ASP A 104 18.72 -7.89 10.28
C ASP A 104 18.43 -7.63 8.79
N SER A 105 18.97 -8.49 7.93
CA SER A 105 18.67 -8.52 6.49
C SER A 105 18.88 -7.17 5.80
N VAL A 106 20.03 -6.52 5.98
CA VAL A 106 20.36 -5.24 5.32
C VAL A 106 21.68 -5.38 4.58
N TYR A 107 21.76 -4.83 3.37
CA TYR A 107 23.02 -4.61 2.67
C TYR A 107 23.23 -3.13 2.36
N LEU A 108 24.49 -2.75 2.14
CA LEU A 108 24.89 -1.37 1.84
C LEU A 108 26.02 -1.35 0.80
N CYS A 109 25.89 -0.43 -0.14
CA CYS A 109 26.93 0.03 -1.06
C CYS A 109 27.15 1.54 -0.89
N ARG A 110 28.18 2.10 -1.55
CA ARG A 110 28.48 3.55 -1.48
C ARG A 110 27.36 4.44 -2.01
N LYS A 111 26.48 3.91 -2.87
CA LYS A 111 25.33 4.64 -3.43
C LYS A 111 24.05 4.51 -2.60
N SER A 112 24.04 3.66 -1.58
CA SER A 112 22.81 3.35 -0.83
C SER A 112 22.19 4.54 -0.13
N TYR A 113 22.99 5.45 0.43
CA TYR A 113 22.46 6.67 1.04
C TYR A 113 21.82 7.61 0.00
N GLU A 114 22.48 7.82 -1.14
CA GLU A 114 21.95 8.60 -2.26
C GLU A 114 20.62 8.01 -2.77
N CYS A 115 20.59 6.70 -3.04
CA CYS A 115 19.37 6.00 -3.48
C CYS A 115 18.25 6.08 -2.44
N ALA A 116 18.54 5.89 -1.15
CA ALA A 116 17.53 5.97 -0.08
C ALA A 116 16.96 7.39 0.07
N ARG A 117 17.76 8.44 -0.17
CA ARG A 117 17.27 9.82 -0.21
C ARG A 117 16.36 10.08 -1.41
N LEU A 118 16.67 9.50 -2.57
CA LEU A 118 15.83 9.56 -3.76
C LEU A 118 14.51 8.84 -3.54
N ALA A 119 14.53 7.61 -3.01
CA ALA A 119 13.34 6.82 -2.71
C ALA A 119 12.39 7.57 -1.77
N CYS A 120 12.93 8.05 -0.64
CA CYS A 120 12.17 8.82 0.34
C CYS A 120 11.67 10.16 -0.24
N GLY A 121 12.52 10.84 -1.01
CA GLY A 121 12.17 12.07 -1.72
C GLY A 121 11.01 11.89 -2.70
N ALA A 122 10.95 10.76 -3.40
CA ALA A 122 9.87 10.48 -4.34
C ALA A 122 8.51 10.38 -3.65
N VAL A 123 8.43 9.75 -2.47
CA VAL A 123 7.17 9.65 -1.71
C VAL A 123 6.76 11.02 -1.14
N VAL A 124 7.73 11.84 -0.71
CA VAL A 124 7.47 13.23 -0.29
C VAL A 124 6.94 14.08 -1.44
N GLU A 125 7.55 14.01 -2.63
CA GLU A 125 7.08 14.75 -3.80
C GLU A 125 5.73 14.24 -4.32
N ALA A 126 5.46 12.93 -4.21
CA ALA A 126 4.13 12.36 -4.47
C ALA A 126 3.08 12.96 -3.53
N ALA A 127 3.37 13.01 -2.23
CA ALA A 127 2.48 13.58 -1.22
C ALA A 127 2.18 15.07 -1.50
N LYS A 128 3.21 15.86 -1.83
CA LYS A 128 3.02 17.26 -2.25
C LYS A 128 2.10 17.36 -3.46
N ALA A 129 2.39 16.58 -4.51
CA ALA A 129 1.65 16.66 -5.76
C ALA A 129 0.16 16.34 -5.59
N VAL A 130 -0.19 15.33 -4.78
CA VAL A 130 -1.60 14.97 -4.57
C VAL A 130 -2.32 15.92 -3.62
N VAL A 131 -1.66 16.41 -2.55
CA VAL A 131 -2.25 17.37 -1.61
C VAL A 131 -2.49 18.72 -2.28
N GLU A 132 -1.58 19.15 -3.16
CA GLU A 132 -1.70 20.38 -3.94
C GLU A 132 -2.62 20.25 -5.18
N GLY A 133 -3.27 19.08 -5.39
CA GLY A 133 -4.19 18.86 -6.51
C GLY A 133 -3.51 18.79 -7.88
N LYS A 134 -2.18 18.62 -7.94
CA LYS A 134 -1.39 18.54 -9.19
C LYS A 134 -1.49 17.18 -9.87
N CYS A 135 -1.90 16.14 -9.14
CA CYS A 135 -2.07 14.76 -9.59
C CYS A 135 -3.30 14.10 -8.96
N ALA A 136 -3.95 13.22 -9.71
CA ALA A 136 -5.10 12.43 -9.26
C ALA A 136 -4.63 11.07 -8.72
N GLY A 137 -3.89 11.12 -7.60
CA GLY A 137 -3.13 9.99 -7.07
C GLY A 137 -1.73 9.87 -7.67
N CYS A 138 -0.83 9.20 -6.95
CA CYS A 138 0.55 8.97 -7.37
C CYS A 138 1.03 7.57 -7.01
N ILE A 139 1.97 7.07 -7.81
CA ILE A 139 2.79 5.90 -7.46
C ILE A 139 4.29 6.26 -7.48
N ALA A 140 5.00 5.89 -6.42
CA ALA A 140 6.46 6.01 -6.33
C ALA A 140 7.07 4.62 -6.57
N LEU A 141 7.65 4.44 -7.76
CA LEU A 141 8.41 3.24 -8.14
C LEU A 141 9.86 3.45 -7.70
N ILE A 142 10.15 2.99 -6.49
CA ILE A 142 11.37 3.34 -5.74
C ILE A 142 12.09 2.12 -5.21
N ARG A 143 13.37 2.33 -4.90
CA ARG A 143 14.16 1.44 -4.04
C ARG A 143 15.34 2.21 -3.42
N PRO A 144 15.83 1.82 -2.22
CA PRO A 144 15.37 0.71 -1.38
C PRO A 144 13.95 0.90 -0.80
N PRO A 145 13.31 -0.20 -0.33
CA PRO A 145 12.08 -0.13 0.44
C PRO A 145 12.29 0.60 1.78
N GLY A 146 11.21 0.82 2.53
CA GLY A 146 11.22 1.65 3.72
C GLY A 146 10.46 1.16 4.95
N HIS A 147 9.38 0.38 4.81
CA HIS A 147 8.43 0.19 5.92
C HIS A 147 9.01 -0.45 7.20
N HIS A 148 10.08 -1.26 7.08
CA HIS A 148 10.80 -1.85 8.24
C HIS A 148 11.79 -0.90 8.92
N ALA A 149 12.22 0.18 8.26
CA ALA A 149 13.22 1.09 8.82
C ALA A 149 12.67 1.77 10.07
N MET A 150 13.35 1.54 11.19
CA MET A 150 12.99 2.09 12.50
C MET A 150 13.63 3.47 12.68
N LYS A 151 13.19 4.20 13.70
CA LYS A 151 13.71 5.55 14.05
C LYS A 151 15.24 5.63 14.16
N ARG A 152 15.92 4.53 14.48
CA ARG A 152 17.37 4.49 14.75
C ARG A 152 18.09 3.30 14.12
N GLU A 153 17.44 2.56 13.23
CA GLU A 153 17.91 1.26 12.78
C GLU A 153 17.40 0.94 11.37
N ALA A 154 18.30 0.44 10.52
CA ALA A 154 17.96 -0.16 9.23
C ALA A 154 17.55 -1.61 9.50
N ASN A 155 16.56 -2.12 8.77
CA ASN A 155 16.04 -3.47 9.01
C ASN A 155 15.30 -3.95 7.76
N GLY A 156 15.34 -5.26 7.43
CA GLY A 156 14.57 -5.85 6.32
C GLY A 156 14.71 -5.10 5.00
N PHE A 157 15.94 -4.93 4.51
CA PHE A 157 16.32 -4.16 3.31
C PHE A 157 16.03 -2.65 3.38
N CYS A 158 15.36 -2.16 4.42
CA CYS A 158 14.91 -0.78 4.53
C CYS A 158 15.95 0.10 5.23
N LEU A 159 16.35 1.20 4.58
CA LEU A 159 17.29 2.18 5.15
C LEU A 159 16.59 3.39 5.76
N PHE A 160 15.63 3.97 5.04
CA PHE A 160 14.78 5.04 5.53
C PHE A 160 13.31 4.70 5.29
N ASN A 161 12.47 4.96 6.28
CA ASN A 161 11.03 4.77 6.16
C ASN A 161 10.40 5.79 5.21
N ASN A 162 10.18 5.39 3.96
CA ASN A 162 9.73 6.25 2.87
C ASN A 162 8.36 6.86 3.19
N VAL A 163 7.37 6.01 3.52
CA VAL A 163 6.01 6.45 3.90
C VAL A 163 6.01 7.21 5.22
N GLY A 164 6.75 6.76 6.23
CA GLY A 164 6.80 7.40 7.53
C GLY A 164 7.38 8.82 7.49
N VAL A 165 8.43 9.05 6.70
CA VAL A 165 8.97 10.41 6.47
C VAL A 165 7.96 11.26 5.69
N ALA A 166 7.34 10.72 4.64
CA ALA A 166 6.36 11.47 3.85
C ALA A 166 5.11 11.85 4.64
N ALA A 167 4.60 10.95 5.48
CA ALA A 167 3.50 11.22 6.39
C ALA A 167 3.86 12.31 7.41
N SER A 168 5.05 12.22 8.01
CA SER A 168 5.55 13.23 8.95
C SER A 168 5.73 14.60 8.27
N TYR A 169 6.19 14.61 7.02
CA TYR A 169 6.30 15.82 6.21
C TYR A 169 4.93 16.43 5.91
N ALA A 170 3.95 15.62 5.53
CA ALA A 170 2.61 16.07 5.20
C ALA A 170 1.91 16.72 6.40
N LEU A 171 1.98 16.08 7.58
CA LEU A 171 1.42 16.62 8.83
C LEU A 171 2.04 17.97 9.21
N LYS A 172 3.37 18.10 9.04
CA LYS A 172 4.10 19.30 9.44
C LYS A 172 3.96 20.46 8.43
N ASN A 173 3.97 20.16 7.13
CA ASN A 173 4.21 21.18 6.10
C ASN A 173 3.09 21.31 5.06
N LEU A 174 2.15 20.37 4.96
CA LEU A 174 1.13 20.35 3.91
C LEU A 174 -0.30 20.61 4.42
N GLY A 175 -0.47 20.95 5.69
CA GLY A 175 -1.77 21.23 6.28
C GLY A 175 -2.68 20.01 6.50
N VAL A 176 -2.18 18.81 6.18
CA VAL A 176 -2.86 17.51 6.39
C VAL A 176 -3.09 17.28 7.88
N LYS A 177 -4.30 16.85 8.26
CA LYS A 177 -4.70 16.64 9.67
C LYS A 177 -4.96 15.19 10.01
N LYS A 178 -5.36 14.36 9.06
CA LYS A 178 -5.57 12.93 9.24
C LYS A 178 -4.95 12.14 8.11
N ILE A 179 -4.04 11.24 8.43
CA ILE A 179 -3.41 10.34 7.47
C ILE A 179 -3.89 8.91 7.72
N LEU A 180 -4.24 8.20 6.65
CA LEU A 180 -4.39 6.74 6.66
C LEU A 180 -3.17 6.13 5.98
N ILE A 181 -2.54 5.16 6.63
CA ILE A 181 -1.49 4.32 6.04
C ILE A 181 -2.04 2.90 5.99
N VAL A 182 -2.17 2.36 4.78
CA VAL A 182 -2.48 0.94 4.56
C VAL A 182 -1.20 0.23 4.10
N ASP A 183 -0.75 -0.74 4.88
CA ASP A 183 0.39 -1.58 4.55
C ASP A 183 -0.11 -2.97 4.18
N TRP A 184 0.07 -3.36 2.92
CA TRP A 184 -0.27 -4.69 2.43
C TRP A 184 0.97 -5.49 2.02
N ASP A 185 2.16 -5.00 2.31
CA ASP A 185 3.36 -5.83 2.28
C ASP A 185 3.17 -7.04 3.18
N VAL A 186 3.62 -8.21 2.74
CA VAL A 186 3.35 -9.47 3.47
C VAL A 186 4.01 -9.47 4.86
N HIS A 187 5.01 -8.62 5.07
CA HIS A 187 5.71 -8.48 6.34
C HIS A 187 5.15 -7.33 7.18
N TYR A 188 5.12 -7.54 8.49
CA TYR A 188 4.67 -6.52 9.44
C TYR A 188 5.52 -5.24 9.35
N GLY A 189 4.89 -4.10 9.04
CA GLY A 189 5.48 -2.76 8.96
C GLY A 189 5.83 -2.11 10.31
N GLN A 190 6.70 -2.75 11.09
CA GLN A 190 7.10 -2.35 12.44
C GLN A 190 7.65 -0.91 12.54
N GLY A 191 8.34 -0.43 11.50
CA GLY A 191 8.85 0.94 11.45
C GLY A 191 7.74 1.97 11.51
N VAL A 192 6.73 1.82 10.65
CA VAL A 192 5.57 2.71 10.58
C VAL A 192 4.76 2.64 11.87
N GLN A 193 4.38 1.43 12.31
CA GLN A 193 3.61 1.25 13.54
C GLN A 193 4.30 1.92 14.72
N LYS A 194 5.60 1.67 14.94
CA LYS A 194 6.30 2.21 16.11
C LYS A 194 6.35 3.73 16.13
N ALA A 195 6.44 4.37 14.96
CA ALA A 195 6.54 5.82 14.84
C ALA A 195 5.21 6.53 15.17
N PHE A 196 4.08 5.91 14.80
CA PHE A 196 2.76 6.51 14.92
C PHE A 196 1.88 5.90 16.02
N TYR A 197 2.36 4.89 16.76
CA TYR A 197 1.61 4.14 17.79
C TYR A 197 0.89 4.97 18.86
N ARG A 198 1.31 6.23 19.05
CA ARG A 198 0.77 7.16 20.06
C ARG A 198 -0.12 8.26 19.48
N ARG A 199 -0.47 8.19 18.19
CA ARG A 199 -1.08 9.29 17.45
C ARG A 199 -2.43 8.89 16.89
N SER A 200 -3.42 9.76 17.08
CA SER A 200 -4.76 9.65 16.47
C SER A 200 -4.89 10.36 15.12
N ASP A 201 -3.91 11.19 14.75
CA ASP A 201 -3.88 11.85 13.44
C ASP A 201 -3.21 11.01 12.34
N VAL A 202 -2.77 9.80 12.69
CA VAL A 202 -2.30 8.78 11.75
C VAL A 202 -2.93 7.44 12.13
N LEU A 203 -3.77 6.92 11.24
CA LEU A 203 -4.32 5.57 11.33
C LEU A 203 -3.42 4.63 10.54
N CYS A 204 -2.79 3.67 11.20
CA CYS A 204 -1.97 2.64 10.57
C CYS A 204 -2.74 1.32 10.53
N ILE A 205 -2.85 0.72 9.35
CA ILE A 205 -3.45 -0.61 9.15
C ILE A 205 -2.46 -1.49 8.40
N SER A 206 -2.07 -2.63 8.98
CA SER A 206 -1.15 -3.58 8.35
C SER A 206 -1.80 -4.95 8.23
N ILE A 207 -1.80 -5.50 7.01
CA ILE A 207 -2.09 -6.91 6.73
C ILE A 207 -0.74 -7.59 6.57
N HIS A 208 -0.46 -8.64 7.33
CA HIS A 208 0.83 -9.32 7.21
C HIS A 208 0.71 -10.80 7.59
N ARG A 209 1.49 -11.65 6.94
CA ARG A 209 1.74 -13.01 7.42
C ARG A 209 2.35 -12.92 8.80
N HIS A 210 1.83 -13.68 9.74
CA HIS A 210 2.30 -13.69 11.12
C HIS A 210 2.63 -15.10 11.59
N GLN A 211 1.79 -16.09 11.23
CA GLN A 211 1.89 -17.48 11.69
C GLN A 211 2.19 -17.53 13.20
N GLN A 212 1.39 -16.81 13.99
CA GLN A 212 1.52 -16.76 15.45
C GLN A 212 2.92 -16.32 15.92
N GLY A 213 3.56 -15.42 15.19
CA GLY A 213 4.89 -14.91 15.52
C GLY A 213 6.05 -15.80 15.07
N THR A 214 5.80 -16.84 14.28
CA THR A 214 6.83 -17.70 13.68
C THR A 214 7.27 -17.27 12.28
N PHE A 215 6.64 -16.24 11.72
CA PHE A 215 7.10 -15.58 10.49
C PHE A 215 7.79 -14.25 10.80
N TRP A 216 8.83 -13.94 10.03
CA TRP A 216 9.65 -12.74 10.24
C TRP A 216 8.78 -11.47 10.12
N PRO A 217 8.90 -10.48 11.02
CA PRO A 217 10.00 -10.23 11.98
C PRO A 217 9.81 -10.84 13.40
N PHE A 218 8.93 -11.83 13.59
CA PHE A 218 8.78 -12.57 14.86
C PHE A 218 8.38 -11.72 16.08
N MET A 219 7.56 -10.68 15.87
CA MET A 219 7.24 -9.67 16.88
C MET A 219 5.82 -9.82 17.44
N ARG A 220 5.66 -9.83 18.76
CA ARG A 220 4.33 -9.76 19.41
C ARG A 220 3.64 -8.42 19.15
N GLU A 221 4.39 -7.40 18.76
CA GLU A 221 3.87 -6.10 18.34
C GLU A 221 3.03 -6.17 17.05
N ALA A 222 3.12 -7.25 16.29
CA ALA A 222 2.33 -7.51 15.09
C ALA A 222 0.94 -8.10 15.40
N GLU A 223 0.64 -8.43 16.65
CA GLU A 223 -0.63 -9.05 17.03
C GLU A 223 -1.84 -8.10 16.90
N TRP A 224 -3.02 -8.69 16.73
CA TRP A 224 -4.31 -7.99 16.57
C TRP A 224 -4.69 -7.15 17.81
N ASP A 225 -4.19 -7.51 19.00
CA ASP A 225 -4.44 -6.82 20.27
C ASP A 225 -3.59 -5.54 20.44
N ARG A 226 -2.76 -5.20 19.45
CA ARG A 226 -1.83 -4.07 19.49
C ARG A 226 -2.45 -2.81 18.89
N THR A 227 -3.41 -2.22 19.59
CA THR A 227 -4.24 -1.15 19.02
C THR A 227 -3.73 0.27 19.19
N GLY A 228 -2.48 0.48 19.63
CA GLY A 228 -1.92 1.80 19.94
C GLY A 228 -1.89 2.09 21.44
N CYS A 229 -1.47 3.29 21.84
CA CYS A 229 -1.53 3.74 23.24
C CYS A 229 -1.70 5.25 23.38
N PHE A 230 -2.16 5.71 24.54
CA PHE A 230 -2.48 7.12 24.78
C PHE A 230 -3.47 7.62 23.73
N ASP A 231 -3.20 8.77 23.10
CA ASP A 231 -4.05 9.33 22.05
C ASP A 231 -4.13 8.45 20.80
N GLY A 232 -3.23 7.46 20.64
CA GLY A 232 -3.23 6.52 19.53
C GLY A 232 -4.06 5.25 19.73
N GLU A 233 -4.75 5.08 20.86
CA GLU A 233 -5.61 3.91 21.09
C GLU A 233 -6.72 3.81 20.03
N GLY A 234 -6.80 2.66 19.37
CA GLY A 234 -7.71 2.40 18.24
C GLY A 234 -7.17 2.83 16.87
N PHE A 235 -6.02 3.52 16.80
CA PHE A 235 -5.44 4.04 15.56
C PHE A 235 -4.28 3.21 15.02
N ASN A 236 -3.97 2.08 15.65
CA ASN A 236 -3.13 1.03 15.07
C ASN A 236 -3.97 -0.24 14.89
N ILE A 237 -3.93 -0.83 13.70
CA ILE A 237 -4.70 -2.01 13.37
C ILE A 237 -3.77 -3.01 12.71
N ASN A 238 -3.59 -4.15 13.37
CA ASN A 238 -2.86 -5.28 12.80
C ASN A 238 -3.84 -6.38 12.44
N ILE A 239 -3.64 -6.96 11.26
CA ILE A 239 -4.40 -8.11 10.76
C ILE A 239 -3.37 -9.24 10.53
N PRO A 240 -2.99 -9.98 11.60
CA PRO A 240 -2.00 -11.04 11.53
C PRO A 240 -2.58 -12.29 10.88
N LEU A 241 -2.08 -12.64 9.69
CA LEU A 241 -2.50 -13.84 8.96
C LEU A 241 -1.74 -15.06 9.50
N ASN A 242 -2.47 -15.96 10.16
CA ASN A 242 -1.89 -17.11 10.85
C ASN A 242 -1.85 -18.41 10.02
N ASP A 243 -2.14 -18.31 8.73
CA ASP A 243 -2.02 -19.41 7.76
C ASP A 243 -1.31 -18.90 6.49
N ILE A 244 -0.93 -19.81 5.62
CA ILE A 244 -0.30 -19.56 4.32
C ILE A 244 -1.30 -19.82 3.18
N ASN A 245 -0.93 -19.48 1.96
CA ASN A 245 -1.75 -19.67 0.76
C ASN A 245 -3.09 -18.90 0.76
N LEU A 246 -3.24 -17.86 1.60
CA LEU A 246 -4.36 -16.94 1.47
C LEU A 246 -4.27 -16.24 0.11
N ASP A 247 -5.43 -15.96 -0.46
CA ASP A 247 -5.61 -15.55 -1.85
C ASP A 247 -6.49 -14.29 -1.94
N ASP A 248 -6.95 -13.98 -3.15
CA ASP A 248 -7.67 -12.73 -3.44
C ASP A 248 -8.93 -12.55 -2.58
N LYS A 249 -9.75 -13.61 -2.40
CA LYS A 249 -11.00 -13.53 -1.62
C LYS A 249 -10.73 -13.13 -0.16
N ASP A 250 -9.61 -13.55 0.40
CA ASP A 250 -9.23 -13.31 1.78
C ASP A 250 -8.85 -11.84 1.98
N TYR A 251 -8.02 -11.28 1.10
CA TYR A 251 -7.65 -9.86 1.14
C TYR A 251 -8.82 -8.94 0.80
N ILE A 252 -9.67 -9.33 -0.15
CA ILE A 252 -10.91 -8.60 -0.44
C ILE A 252 -11.82 -8.55 0.78
N ALA A 253 -11.95 -9.64 1.54
CA ALA A 253 -12.76 -9.66 2.76
C ALA A 253 -12.18 -8.76 3.86
N ILE A 254 -10.87 -8.77 4.06
CA ILE A 254 -10.20 -7.84 4.98
C ILE A 254 -10.51 -6.39 4.62
N PHE A 255 -10.42 -6.05 3.33
CA PHE A 255 -10.73 -4.71 2.87
C PHE A 255 -12.20 -4.34 3.11
N ARG A 256 -13.12 -5.24 2.79
CA ARG A 256 -14.57 -4.99 2.91
C ARG A 256 -15.04 -4.92 4.37
N HIS A 257 -14.46 -5.73 5.25
CA HIS A 257 -14.94 -5.86 6.63
C HIS A 257 -14.19 -5.00 7.64
N ILE A 258 -12.94 -4.62 7.37
CA ILE A 258 -12.11 -3.85 8.30
C ILE A 258 -11.68 -2.52 7.67
N ILE A 259 -10.91 -2.56 6.59
CA ILE A 259 -10.19 -1.36 6.09
C ILE A 259 -11.16 -0.32 5.57
N VAL A 260 -12.05 -0.67 4.65
CA VAL A 260 -12.99 0.29 4.03
C VAL A 260 -13.95 0.89 5.06
N PRO A 261 -14.63 0.11 5.92
CA PRO A 261 -15.51 0.68 6.94
C PRO A 261 -14.80 1.64 7.90
N ILE A 262 -13.62 1.26 8.39
CA ILE A 262 -12.85 2.10 9.32
C ILE A 262 -12.33 3.34 8.60
N ALA A 263 -11.81 3.21 7.38
CA ALA A 263 -11.29 4.33 6.62
C ALA A 263 -12.38 5.36 6.27
N LEU A 264 -13.60 4.90 5.97
CA LEU A 264 -14.76 5.76 5.77
C LEU A 264 -15.19 6.47 7.06
N GLU A 265 -15.13 5.80 8.21
CA GLU A 265 -15.42 6.42 9.52
C GLU A 265 -14.31 7.42 9.91
N TYR A 266 -13.05 7.11 9.63
CA TYR A 266 -11.90 7.94 9.94
C TYR A 266 -11.79 9.19 9.06
N GLN A 267 -12.18 9.12 7.79
CA GLN A 267 -12.16 10.21 6.82
C GLN A 267 -10.77 10.88 6.69
N PRO A 268 -9.76 10.18 6.14
CA PRO A 268 -8.42 10.73 6.00
C PRO A 268 -8.36 11.88 4.99
N ASP A 269 -7.44 12.82 5.21
CA ASP A 269 -7.09 13.88 4.26
C ASP A 269 -6.08 13.39 3.21
N LEU A 270 -5.30 12.36 3.54
CA LEU A 270 -4.27 11.78 2.71
C LEU A 270 -4.15 10.29 3.02
N VAL A 271 -4.08 9.47 1.97
CA VAL A 271 -3.90 8.02 2.09
C VAL A 271 -2.54 7.64 1.50
N PHE A 272 -1.74 6.95 2.30
CA PHE A 272 -0.55 6.24 1.83
C PHE A 272 -0.82 4.75 1.76
N VAL A 273 -0.21 4.11 0.77
CA VAL A 273 -0.10 2.66 0.69
C VAL A 273 1.37 2.28 0.69
N SER A 274 1.79 1.50 1.69
CA SER A 274 3.03 0.73 1.63
C SER A 274 2.73 -0.53 0.81
N ALA A 275 3.14 -0.50 -0.46
CA ALA A 275 2.77 -1.50 -1.44
C ALA A 275 3.90 -2.49 -1.67
N GLY A 276 3.99 -3.48 -0.79
CA GLY A 276 4.71 -4.71 -1.04
C GLY A 276 3.91 -5.64 -1.92
N PHE A 277 4.57 -6.30 -2.85
CA PHE A 277 3.96 -7.30 -3.74
C PHE A 277 4.52 -8.70 -3.47
N ASP A 278 5.07 -8.92 -2.27
CA ASP A 278 5.62 -10.19 -1.85
C ASP A 278 4.56 -11.19 -1.35
N ALA A 279 3.33 -10.74 -1.10
CA ALA A 279 2.17 -11.63 -0.98
C ALA A 279 1.67 -12.17 -2.34
N ALA A 280 2.19 -11.65 -3.46
CA ALA A 280 1.77 -12.08 -4.79
C ALA A 280 2.30 -13.48 -5.13
N ILE A 281 1.56 -14.19 -5.97
CA ILE A 281 1.95 -15.51 -6.46
C ILE A 281 3.31 -15.48 -7.14
N GLY A 282 4.10 -16.54 -6.97
CA GLY A 282 5.47 -16.66 -7.44
C GLY A 282 6.52 -15.99 -6.56
N CYS A 283 6.14 -15.15 -5.60
CA CYS A 283 7.12 -14.53 -4.70
C CYS A 283 7.76 -15.58 -3.77
N PRO A 284 9.11 -15.59 -3.63
CA PRO A 284 9.80 -16.54 -2.75
C PRO A 284 9.65 -16.26 -1.26
N GLU A 285 9.26 -15.05 -0.85
CA GLU A 285 9.25 -14.64 0.57
C GLU A 285 7.87 -14.73 1.25
N GLY A 286 6.77 -14.55 0.50
CA GLY A 286 5.46 -14.35 1.14
C GLY A 286 4.64 -15.59 1.44
N ASN A 287 4.77 -16.67 0.66
CA ASN A 287 3.92 -17.88 0.72
C ASN A 287 2.41 -17.58 0.74
N MET A 288 1.99 -16.61 -0.07
CA MET A 288 0.59 -16.27 -0.33
C MET A 288 0.29 -16.45 -1.82
N LYS A 289 -0.99 -16.32 -2.20
CA LYS A 289 -1.50 -16.60 -3.55
C LYS A 289 -2.27 -15.41 -4.14
N LEU A 290 -1.86 -14.18 -3.83
CA LEU A 290 -2.52 -13.02 -4.42
C LEU A 290 -2.20 -12.96 -5.91
N SER A 291 -3.24 -12.84 -6.72
CA SER A 291 -3.08 -12.56 -8.13
C SER A 291 -2.63 -11.10 -8.32
N PRO A 292 -1.83 -10.78 -9.35
CA PRO A 292 -1.52 -9.41 -9.69
C PRO A 292 -2.76 -8.51 -9.85
N GLN A 293 -3.87 -9.10 -10.33
CA GLN A 293 -5.16 -8.44 -10.51
C GLN A 293 -5.66 -7.80 -9.21
N VAL A 294 -5.56 -8.50 -8.08
CA VAL A 294 -6.18 -8.07 -6.81
C VAL A 294 -5.64 -6.73 -6.34
N PHE A 295 -4.35 -6.44 -6.56
CA PHE A 295 -3.76 -5.16 -6.16
C PHE A 295 -4.41 -3.95 -6.87
N GLY A 296 -4.89 -4.14 -8.10
CA GLY A 296 -5.72 -3.14 -8.78
C GLY A 296 -7.06 -2.91 -8.07
N HIS A 297 -7.70 -3.99 -7.61
CA HIS A 297 -8.95 -3.92 -6.84
C HIS A 297 -8.76 -3.31 -5.44
N LEU A 298 -7.68 -3.68 -4.74
CA LEU A 298 -7.32 -3.09 -3.44
C LEU A 298 -7.11 -1.58 -3.57
N THR A 299 -6.35 -1.16 -4.58
CA THR A 299 -6.14 0.26 -4.92
C THR A 299 -7.47 0.95 -5.21
N ASN A 300 -8.31 0.36 -6.06
CA ASN A 300 -9.59 0.93 -6.43
C ASN A 300 -10.56 1.07 -5.24
N MET A 301 -10.50 0.19 -4.23
CA MET A 301 -11.30 0.34 -3.00
C MET A 301 -10.84 1.52 -2.14
N LEU A 302 -9.56 1.92 -2.21
CA LEU A 302 -9.03 3.08 -1.47
C LEU A 302 -9.25 4.41 -2.20
N MET A 303 -9.41 4.40 -3.53
CA MET A 303 -9.56 5.63 -4.31
C MET A 303 -10.78 6.48 -3.90
N PRO A 304 -11.99 5.93 -3.67
CA PRO A 304 -13.12 6.72 -3.16
C PRO A 304 -12.90 7.33 -1.78
N ILE A 305 -12.12 6.66 -0.92
CA ILE A 305 -11.75 7.14 0.42
C ILE A 305 -10.76 8.30 0.30
N ALA A 306 -9.74 8.15 -0.54
CA ALA A 306 -8.67 9.13 -0.74
C ALA A 306 -9.09 10.32 -1.62
N GLY A 307 -10.10 10.13 -2.48
CA GLY A 307 -10.36 10.99 -3.61
C GLY A 307 -9.17 11.00 -4.57
N ASN A 308 -8.54 12.17 -4.75
CA ASN A 308 -7.32 12.34 -5.54
C ASN A 308 -6.03 12.26 -4.69
N ARG A 309 -6.13 12.03 -3.38
CA ARG A 309 -5.03 12.13 -2.40
C ARG A 309 -4.52 10.75 -1.96
N LEU A 310 -4.22 9.90 -2.94
CA LEU A 310 -3.66 8.56 -2.75
C LEU A 310 -2.20 8.52 -3.21
N VAL A 311 -1.30 8.06 -2.34
CA VAL A 311 0.11 7.82 -2.67
C VAL A 311 0.44 6.36 -2.44
N VAL A 312 0.80 5.65 -3.50
CA VAL A 312 1.28 4.26 -3.43
C VAL A 312 2.80 4.27 -3.50
N ALA A 313 3.48 3.64 -2.54
CA ALA A 313 4.94 3.53 -2.50
C ALA A 313 5.36 2.07 -2.60
N LEU A 314 6.24 1.74 -3.54
CA LEU A 314 6.76 0.39 -3.71
C LEU A 314 7.61 -0.04 -2.49
N GLU A 315 7.29 -1.19 -1.91
CA GLU A 315 8.01 -1.84 -0.80
C GLU A 315 8.62 -3.19 -1.27
N GLY A 316 8.23 -4.33 -0.66
CA GLY A 316 8.65 -5.68 -1.01
C GLY A 316 8.05 -6.23 -2.32
N GLY A 317 8.41 -7.47 -2.67
CA GLY A 317 7.98 -8.15 -3.90
C GLY A 317 9.16 -8.55 -4.77
N TYR A 318 9.46 -9.85 -4.80
CA TYR A 318 10.75 -10.36 -5.28
C TYR A 318 10.64 -11.34 -6.46
N CYS A 319 9.42 -11.64 -6.91
CA CYS A 319 9.18 -12.25 -8.22
C CYS A 319 9.01 -11.13 -9.26
N LEU A 320 9.98 -10.96 -10.16
CA LEU A 320 9.98 -9.84 -11.12
C LEU A 320 8.74 -9.79 -12.01
N GLU A 321 8.25 -10.95 -12.45
CA GLU A 321 7.09 -11.07 -13.31
C GLU A 321 5.80 -10.68 -12.56
N SER A 322 5.57 -11.29 -11.40
CA SER A 322 4.41 -11.00 -10.55
C SER A 322 4.41 -9.55 -10.06
N LEU A 323 5.57 -9.02 -9.66
CA LEU A 323 5.75 -7.62 -9.27
C LEU A 323 5.35 -6.67 -10.41
N SER A 324 5.88 -6.90 -11.62
CA SER A 324 5.65 -6.02 -12.76
C SER A 324 4.17 -5.97 -13.15
N TRP A 325 3.50 -7.12 -13.15
CA TRP A 325 2.06 -7.21 -13.38
C TRP A 325 1.23 -6.59 -12.24
N SER A 326 1.65 -6.76 -10.99
CA SER A 326 0.89 -6.23 -9.85
C SER A 326 0.94 -4.69 -9.85
N VAL A 327 2.11 -4.12 -10.12
CA VAL A 327 2.28 -2.68 -10.31
C VAL A 327 1.49 -2.16 -11.51
N SER A 328 1.44 -2.91 -12.62
CA SER A 328 0.64 -2.51 -13.77
C SER A 328 -0.86 -2.47 -13.44
N CYS A 329 -1.36 -3.41 -12.62
CA CYS A 329 -2.73 -3.42 -12.13
C CYS A 329 -3.05 -2.24 -11.20
N VAL A 330 -2.12 -1.87 -10.31
CA VAL A 330 -2.23 -0.65 -9.49
C VAL A 330 -2.29 0.60 -10.37
N ILE A 331 -1.42 0.70 -11.38
CA ILE A 331 -1.41 1.84 -12.29
C ILE A 331 -2.70 1.92 -13.10
N ARG A 332 -3.25 0.78 -13.55
CA ARG A 332 -4.56 0.73 -14.22
C ARG A 332 -5.68 1.26 -13.34
N ALA A 333 -5.70 0.87 -12.06
CA ALA A 333 -6.65 1.42 -11.10
C ALA A 333 -6.53 2.94 -10.97
N LEU A 334 -5.31 3.47 -10.77
CA LEU A 334 -5.06 4.92 -10.72
C LEU A 334 -5.52 5.63 -12.00
N LEU A 335 -5.27 5.04 -13.16
CA LEU A 335 -5.70 5.53 -14.48
C LEU A 335 -7.21 5.40 -14.72
N ARG A 336 -7.95 4.74 -13.83
CA ARG A 336 -9.37 4.40 -13.96
C ARG A 336 -9.66 3.55 -15.20
N ASP A 337 -8.71 2.71 -15.57
CA ASP A 337 -8.94 1.69 -16.58
C ASP A 337 -9.86 0.59 -16.03
N PRO A 338 -10.55 -0.14 -16.91
CA PRO A 338 -11.16 -1.41 -16.53
C PRO A 338 -10.13 -2.30 -15.81
N LEU A 339 -10.54 -2.86 -14.68
CA LEU A 339 -9.70 -3.80 -13.93
C LEU A 339 -9.86 -5.21 -14.49
N PHE A 340 -8.81 -6.01 -14.40
CA PHE A 340 -8.89 -7.43 -14.69
C PHE A 340 -9.88 -8.12 -13.74
N ILE A 341 -10.58 -9.12 -14.25
CA ILE A 341 -11.55 -9.88 -13.47
C ILE A 341 -10.78 -10.73 -12.45
N LEU A 342 -11.29 -10.79 -11.23
CA LEU A 342 -10.80 -11.73 -10.21
C LEU A 342 -11.55 -13.06 -10.36
N ASN A 343 -10.82 -14.16 -10.24
CA ASN A 343 -11.42 -15.48 -10.09
C ASN A 343 -11.94 -15.63 -8.65
N ASP A 344 -12.97 -16.46 -8.46
CA ASP A 344 -13.46 -16.90 -7.15
C ASP A 344 -13.85 -15.77 -6.17
N VAL A 345 -14.23 -14.60 -6.67
CA VAL A 345 -14.84 -13.58 -5.82
C VAL A 345 -16.28 -13.97 -5.46
N ASN A 346 -16.63 -13.84 -4.18
CA ASN A 346 -17.89 -14.25 -3.55
C ASN A 346 -18.00 -15.74 -3.17
N VAL A 347 -16.88 -16.42 -2.98
CA VAL A 347 -16.83 -17.72 -2.28
C VAL A 347 -16.49 -17.52 -0.79
N ALA A 348 -16.62 -18.58 0.01
CA ALA A 348 -16.26 -18.53 1.42
C ALA A 348 -14.75 -18.26 1.61
N ILE A 349 -14.41 -17.34 2.50
CA ILE A 349 -13.02 -17.06 2.88
C ILE A 349 -12.45 -18.15 3.78
N THR A 350 -11.12 -18.15 3.91
CA THR A 350 -10.39 -19.13 4.72
C THR A 350 -10.82 -19.02 6.20
N PRO A 351 -11.18 -20.13 6.88
CA PRO A 351 -11.73 -20.07 8.24
C PRO A 351 -10.86 -19.32 9.27
N CYS A 352 -9.53 -19.49 9.21
CA CYS A 352 -8.61 -18.77 10.10
C CYS A 352 -8.71 -17.25 9.94
N LEU A 353 -9.05 -16.75 8.75
CA LEU A 353 -9.23 -15.33 8.52
C LEU A 353 -10.51 -14.82 9.19
N VAL A 354 -11.57 -15.62 9.23
CA VAL A 354 -12.82 -15.26 9.93
C VAL A 354 -12.54 -14.98 11.40
N GLU A 355 -11.73 -15.82 12.05
CA GLU A 355 -11.31 -15.65 13.45
C GLU A 355 -10.53 -14.35 13.64
N ILE A 356 -9.55 -14.07 12.78
CA ILE A 356 -8.76 -12.84 12.87
C ILE A 356 -9.61 -11.59 12.62
N ILE A 357 -10.57 -11.62 11.68
CA ILE A 357 -11.50 -10.51 11.46
C ILE A 357 -12.34 -10.27 12.71
N HIS A 358 -12.83 -11.34 13.36
CA HIS A 358 -13.61 -11.24 14.58
C HIS A 358 -12.77 -10.67 15.74
N LEU A 359 -11.57 -11.20 15.98
CA LEU A 359 -10.66 -10.70 17.02
C LEU A 359 -10.28 -9.23 16.80
N THR A 360 -9.98 -8.85 15.55
CA THR A 360 -9.68 -7.46 15.19
C THR A 360 -10.88 -6.56 15.47
N ALA A 361 -12.10 -6.98 15.11
CA ALA A 361 -13.31 -6.22 15.41
C ALA A 361 -13.56 -6.07 16.92
N LEU A 362 -13.33 -7.12 17.72
CA LEU A 362 -13.42 -7.09 19.19
C LEU A 362 -12.44 -6.10 19.81
N ALA A 363 -11.18 -6.08 19.36
CA ALA A 363 -10.19 -5.12 19.84
C ALA A 363 -10.56 -3.66 19.54
N LEU A 364 -11.35 -3.44 18.48
CA LEU A 364 -11.62 -2.13 17.91
C LEU A 364 -13.03 -1.59 18.20
N GLU A 365 -13.93 -2.38 18.78
CA GLU A 365 -15.35 -2.03 19.00
C GLU A 365 -15.58 -0.75 19.82
N LYS A 366 -14.63 -0.45 20.73
CA LYS A 366 -14.69 0.74 21.60
C LYS A 366 -14.34 2.01 20.85
N HIS A 367 -13.54 1.89 19.79
CA HIS A 367 -12.98 3.00 19.03
C HIS A 367 -13.73 3.27 17.73
N TRP A 368 -14.29 2.22 17.11
CA TRP A 368 -14.92 2.31 15.78
C TRP A 368 -16.36 1.82 15.81
N LYS A 369 -17.29 2.70 15.46
CA LYS A 369 -18.73 2.40 15.42
C LYS A 369 -19.02 1.30 14.39
N CYS A 370 -18.31 1.30 13.26
CA CYS A 370 -18.47 0.26 12.24
C CYS A 370 -18.07 -1.13 12.77
N MET A 371 -17.02 -1.25 13.60
CA MET A 371 -16.65 -2.53 14.23
C MET A 371 -17.68 -2.99 15.25
N ARG A 372 -18.21 -2.06 16.06
CA ARG A 372 -19.32 -2.37 16.98
C ARG A 372 -20.57 -2.84 16.25
N ALA A 373 -20.92 -2.19 15.14
CA ALA A 373 -22.06 -2.57 14.30
C ALA A 373 -21.86 -3.93 13.63
N PHE A 374 -20.64 -4.23 13.17
CA PHE A 374 -20.27 -5.53 12.62
C PHE A 374 -20.49 -6.65 13.65
N LEU A 375 -19.94 -6.51 14.86
CA LEU A 375 -20.12 -7.49 15.96
C LEU A 375 -21.58 -7.66 16.36
N HIS A 376 -22.34 -6.56 16.43
CA HIS A 376 -23.77 -6.61 16.70
C HIS A 376 -24.55 -7.38 15.62
N THR A 377 -24.16 -7.21 14.36
CA THR A 377 -24.76 -7.94 13.23
C THR A 377 -24.48 -9.44 13.34
N ILE A 378 -23.23 -9.83 13.60
CA ILE A 378 -22.86 -11.23 13.81
C ILE A 378 -23.68 -11.84 14.96
N SER A 379 -23.69 -11.17 16.11
CA SER A 379 -24.42 -11.63 17.30
C SER A 379 -25.91 -11.82 17.02
N THR A 380 -26.52 -10.84 16.33
CA THR A 380 -27.95 -10.89 15.97
C THR A 380 -28.25 -12.02 14.98
N CYS A 381 -27.36 -12.26 14.02
CA CYS A 381 -27.51 -13.36 13.06
C CYS A 381 -27.43 -14.72 13.75
N LEU A 382 -26.46 -14.94 14.64
CA LEU A 382 -26.30 -16.19 15.39
C LEU A 382 -27.53 -16.50 16.25
N VAL A 383 -28.09 -15.49 16.93
CA VAL A 383 -29.32 -15.64 17.72
C VAL A 383 -30.51 -16.02 16.83
N LYS A 384 -30.66 -15.38 15.66
CA LYS A 384 -31.75 -15.67 14.74
C LYS A 384 -31.68 -17.07 14.12
N THR A 385 -30.47 -17.58 13.87
CA THR A 385 -30.28 -18.93 13.32
C THR A 385 -30.33 -20.03 14.38
N GLY A 386 -30.50 -19.69 15.66
CA GLY A 386 -30.43 -20.65 16.77
C GLY A 386 -29.05 -21.29 16.91
N SER A 387 -28.01 -20.63 16.40
CA SER A 387 -26.63 -21.11 16.48
C SER A 387 -26.06 -20.86 17.87
N GLU A 388 -25.17 -21.73 18.33
CA GLU A 388 -24.45 -21.52 19.59
C GLU A 388 -23.60 -20.24 19.55
N PRO A 389 -23.32 -19.61 20.72
CA PRO A 389 -22.38 -18.50 20.78
C PRO A 389 -21.04 -18.89 20.15
N HIS A 390 -20.60 -18.13 19.15
CA HIS A 390 -19.30 -18.35 18.53
C HIS A 390 -18.20 -17.72 19.39
N TYR A 391 -17.36 -18.57 19.97
CA TYR A 391 -16.16 -18.13 20.70
C TYR A 391 -14.99 -18.07 19.72
N ALA A 392 -14.48 -16.86 19.48
CA ALA A 392 -13.24 -16.71 18.73
C ALA A 392 -12.08 -17.30 19.54
N LEU A 393 -11.37 -18.27 18.97
CA LEU A 393 -10.14 -18.78 19.56
C LEU A 393 -9.05 -17.72 19.40
N VAL A 394 -8.39 -17.36 20.50
CA VAL A 394 -7.21 -16.49 20.45
C VAL A 394 -6.00 -17.37 20.16
N PRO A 395 -5.32 -17.19 19.01
CA PRO A 395 -4.11 -17.96 18.73
C PRO A 395 -3.02 -17.64 19.75
N ASP A 396 -2.32 -18.67 20.23
CA ASP A 396 -1.14 -18.47 21.08
C ASP A 396 -0.04 -17.79 20.29
N PHE A 397 0.67 -16.83 20.88
CA PHE A 397 1.88 -16.27 20.30
C PHE A 397 3.04 -17.26 20.52
N LEU A 398 3.54 -17.85 19.44
CA LEU A 398 4.60 -18.86 19.41
C LEU A 398 6.01 -18.26 19.17
N GLY A 399 6.09 -16.96 18.87
CA GLY A 399 7.36 -16.27 18.63
C GLY A 399 8.32 -16.38 19.83
N ARG A 400 9.57 -16.76 19.54
CA ARG A 400 10.67 -17.06 20.50
C ARG A 400 10.46 -18.26 21.44
N SER A 401 9.94 -19.38 20.92
CA SER A 401 10.50 -20.69 21.32
C SER A 401 11.80 -20.93 20.53
N ASN A 402 12.79 -21.63 21.09
CA ASN A 402 14.14 -21.83 20.53
C ASN A 402 14.16 -22.70 19.25
N SER A 403 13.45 -22.33 18.19
CA SER A 403 13.61 -22.96 16.88
C SER A 403 14.78 -22.30 16.15
N THR A 404 15.88 -23.05 16.03
CA THR A 404 17.02 -22.75 15.17
C THR A 404 16.56 -22.46 13.75
N GLU A 405 17.07 -21.40 13.13
CA GLU A 405 16.74 -20.93 11.78
C GLU A 405 16.95 -21.98 10.66
N GLU A 406 17.58 -23.12 10.95
CA GLU A 406 18.04 -24.06 9.92
C GLU A 406 16.97 -25.00 9.33
N GLU A 407 15.78 -25.17 9.91
CA GLU A 407 14.80 -26.16 9.38
C GLU A 407 13.66 -25.61 8.50
N ILE A 408 13.58 -24.29 8.24
CA ILE A 408 12.52 -23.75 7.35
C ILE A 408 13.07 -23.10 6.06
N ALA A 409 14.38 -22.88 5.94
CA ALA A 409 14.96 -22.20 4.76
C ALA A 409 15.03 -23.04 3.46
N THR A 410 14.77 -24.35 3.48
CA THR A 410 14.92 -25.22 2.30
C THR A 410 13.66 -25.49 1.48
N ILE A 411 12.53 -24.85 1.80
CA ILE A 411 11.39 -24.83 0.88
C ILE A 411 11.00 -23.39 0.64
N GLY A 412 11.88 -22.66 -0.05
CA GLY A 412 11.44 -21.61 -0.96
C GLY A 412 10.54 -22.28 -2.00
N SER A 413 9.30 -22.57 -1.62
CA SER A 413 8.26 -22.91 -2.57
C SER A 413 8.19 -21.67 -3.43
N LEU A 414 8.72 -21.72 -4.66
CA LEU A 414 8.14 -20.91 -5.73
C LEU A 414 6.65 -21.14 -5.56
N SER A 415 5.92 -20.15 -5.05
CA SER A 415 4.48 -20.24 -4.83
C SER A 415 3.90 -20.48 -6.22
N ASN A 416 3.75 -21.76 -6.52
CA ASN A 416 3.29 -22.39 -7.74
C ASN A 416 3.67 -21.67 -9.05
N ALA A 417 4.90 -21.88 -9.56
CA ALA A 417 5.33 -21.34 -10.86
C ALA A 417 4.36 -21.67 -12.02
N ALA A 418 3.66 -22.81 -11.96
CA ALA A 418 2.64 -23.17 -12.94
C ALA A 418 1.41 -22.25 -12.85
N GLU A 419 0.97 -21.91 -11.64
CA GLU A 419 -0.15 -20.99 -11.41
C GLU A 419 0.22 -19.54 -11.76
N LEU A 420 1.46 -19.11 -11.47
CA LEU A 420 1.98 -17.82 -11.97
C LEU A 420 1.92 -17.76 -13.51
N ASN A 421 2.43 -18.78 -14.20
CA ASN A 421 2.41 -18.84 -15.67
C ASN A 421 0.97 -18.77 -16.24
N LEU A 422 0.02 -19.43 -15.59
CA LEU A 422 -1.39 -19.37 -15.99
C LEU A 422 -1.98 -17.98 -15.82
N VAL A 423 -1.74 -17.35 -14.66
CA VAL A 423 -2.21 -15.99 -14.35
C VAL A 423 -1.61 -14.97 -15.31
N VAL A 424 -0.31 -15.03 -15.57
CA VAL A 424 0.39 -14.13 -16.50
C VAL A 424 -0.15 -14.29 -17.91
N ARG A 425 -0.35 -15.53 -18.38
CA ARG A 425 -0.90 -15.78 -19.72
C ARG A 425 -2.31 -15.18 -19.87
N ASP A 426 -3.15 -15.25 -18.85
CA ASP A 426 -4.49 -14.65 -18.87
C ASP A 426 -4.41 -13.11 -18.94
N LEU A 427 -3.51 -12.50 -18.16
CA LEU A 427 -3.24 -11.06 -18.18
C LEU A 427 -2.75 -10.56 -19.53
N GLU A 428 -1.83 -11.30 -20.18
CA GLU A 428 -1.31 -11.00 -21.52
C GLU A 428 -2.39 -11.07 -22.60
N LEU A 429 -3.20 -12.14 -22.59
CA LEU A 429 -4.30 -12.33 -23.53
C LEU A 429 -5.35 -11.23 -23.39
N THR A 430 -5.71 -10.88 -22.16
CA THR A 430 -6.71 -9.83 -21.89
C THR A 430 -6.17 -8.45 -22.26
N THR A 431 -4.90 -8.16 -21.95
CA THR A 431 -4.25 -6.90 -22.33
C THR A 431 -4.19 -6.72 -23.85
N SER A 432 -3.90 -7.80 -24.59
CA SER A 432 -3.85 -7.76 -26.05
C SER A 432 -5.21 -7.39 -26.65
N LYS A 433 -6.30 -7.98 -26.13
CA LYS A 433 -7.68 -7.63 -26.54
C LYS A 433 -8.02 -6.15 -26.31
N TRP A 434 -7.56 -5.55 -25.20
CA TRP A 434 -7.80 -4.13 -24.92
C TRP A 434 -7.03 -3.18 -25.85
N ARG A 435 -5.94 -3.63 -26.47
CA ARG A 435 -5.22 -2.85 -27.49
C ARG A 435 -5.95 -2.87 -28.84
N GLU A 436 -6.63 -3.97 -29.16
CA GLU A 436 -7.40 -4.11 -30.41
C GLU A 436 -8.74 -3.36 -30.36
N GLN A 437 -9.33 -3.21 -29.17
CA GLN A 437 -10.57 -2.48 -28.95
C GLN A 437 -10.36 -1.45 -27.82
N PRO A 438 -10.07 -0.17 -28.12
CA PRO A 438 -10.00 0.85 -27.07
C PRO A 438 -11.34 0.90 -26.35
N MET A 439 -11.36 0.52 -25.06
CA MET A 439 -12.59 0.64 -24.28
C MET A 439 -12.91 2.14 -24.09
N PRO A 440 -14.15 2.56 -24.37
CA PRO A 440 -14.56 3.94 -24.12
C PRO A 440 -14.41 4.27 -22.64
N ARG A 441 -13.76 5.40 -22.35
CA ARG A 441 -13.53 5.84 -20.96
C ARG A 441 -14.86 6.14 -20.29
N VAL A 442 -15.11 5.54 -19.12
CA VAL A 442 -16.28 5.88 -18.31
C VAL A 442 -15.96 7.13 -17.49
N HIS A 443 -16.63 8.24 -17.79
CA HIS A 443 -16.55 9.47 -17.03
C HIS A 443 -17.70 9.55 -16.04
N PHE A 444 -17.37 9.75 -14.76
CA PHE A 444 -18.33 10.02 -13.70
C PHE A 444 -18.36 11.54 -13.44
N HIS A 445 -19.55 12.13 -13.48
CA HIS A 445 -19.80 13.53 -13.14
C HIS A 445 -20.61 13.58 -11.85
N ILE A 446 -20.24 14.45 -10.92
CA ILE A 446 -20.99 14.67 -9.68
C ILE A 446 -21.70 16.01 -9.85
N ILE A 447 -23.02 15.96 -9.96
CA ILE A 447 -23.85 17.16 -10.14
C ILE A 447 -24.51 17.47 -8.81
N ASN A 448 -24.30 18.69 -8.29
CA ASN A 448 -24.88 19.14 -7.05
C ASN A 448 -26.23 19.83 -7.33
N GLU A 449 -27.31 19.43 -6.64
CA GLU A 449 -28.68 19.94 -6.85
C GLU A 449 -28.80 21.47 -6.72
N SER A 450 -27.86 22.12 -6.05
CA SER A 450 -27.82 23.57 -5.85
C SER A 450 -26.84 24.31 -6.78
N SER A 451 -26.29 23.61 -7.79
CA SER A 451 -25.32 24.13 -8.75
C SER A 451 -25.78 23.82 -10.18
N ASP A 452 -26.05 24.86 -10.98
CA ASP A 452 -26.27 24.72 -12.43
C ASP A 452 -25.00 24.25 -13.17
N THR A 453 -23.86 24.14 -12.48
CA THR A 453 -22.61 23.60 -12.99
C THR A 453 -22.44 22.11 -12.64
N SER A 454 -22.19 21.27 -13.65
CA SER A 454 -21.68 19.91 -13.43
C SER A 454 -20.24 19.99 -12.91
N LEU A 455 -19.93 19.31 -11.82
CA LEU A 455 -18.56 19.18 -11.32
C LEU A 455 -18.05 17.80 -11.75
N PRO A 456 -16.95 17.69 -12.51
CA PRO A 456 -16.35 16.39 -12.77
C PRO A 456 -15.95 15.72 -11.45
N ALA A 457 -15.95 14.38 -11.40
CA ALA A 457 -15.50 13.64 -10.21
C ALA A 457 -14.04 13.97 -9.79
N SER A 458 -13.28 14.70 -10.61
CA SER A 458 -11.93 15.17 -10.33
C SER A 458 -11.85 16.53 -9.60
N THR A 459 -12.92 17.34 -9.55
CA THR A 459 -12.91 18.69 -8.92
C THR A 459 -13.43 18.68 -7.48
N PHE A 460 -13.14 17.62 -6.72
CA PHE A 460 -13.35 17.63 -5.27
C PHE A 460 -12.52 18.72 -4.56
N SER A 461 -11.44 19.21 -5.19
CA SER A 461 -10.59 20.30 -4.67
C SER A 461 -11.34 21.62 -4.46
N ASP A 462 -12.38 21.88 -5.26
CA ASP A 462 -13.08 23.17 -5.27
C ASP A 462 -14.27 23.18 -4.31
N LEU A 463 -14.58 22.01 -3.71
CA LEU A 463 -15.66 21.86 -2.75
C LEU A 463 -15.13 22.19 -1.35
N SER A 464 -15.52 23.35 -0.81
CA SER A 464 -15.41 23.58 0.63
C SER A 464 -16.25 22.54 1.37
N ILE A 465 -15.61 21.76 2.26
CA ILE A 465 -16.21 20.76 3.15
C ILE A 465 -17.42 21.30 3.95
N SER A 466 -17.57 22.62 4.05
CA SER A 466 -18.69 23.28 4.75
C SER A 466 -20.05 23.20 4.04
N HIS A 467 -20.12 22.85 2.76
CA HIS A 467 -21.39 22.79 2.03
C HIS A 467 -22.04 21.41 2.18
N ARG A 468 -23.27 21.36 2.70
CA ARG A 468 -24.11 20.14 2.73
C ARG A 468 -24.58 19.82 1.31
N LEU A 469 -23.75 19.11 0.54
CA LEU A 469 -24.02 18.76 -0.86
C LEU A 469 -25.10 17.67 -0.95
N ARG A 470 -26.17 17.93 -1.70
CA ARG A 470 -27.00 16.88 -2.30
C ARG A 470 -26.51 16.71 -3.73
N SER A 471 -25.89 15.58 -4.03
CA SER A 471 -25.27 15.33 -5.32
C SER A 471 -25.84 14.07 -5.98
N TYR A 472 -25.96 14.06 -7.30
CA TYR A 472 -26.22 12.88 -8.11
C TYR A 472 -25.04 12.57 -9.04
N ILE A 473 -24.81 11.29 -9.32
CA ILE A 473 -23.72 10.80 -10.18
C ILE A 473 -24.27 10.55 -11.58
N TYR A 474 -23.70 11.22 -12.57
CA TYR A 474 -23.99 11.01 -14.00
C TYR A 474 -22.82 10.28 -14.67
N CYS A 475 -23.11 9.30 -15.51
CA CYS A 475 -22.12 8.45 -16.17
C CYS A 475 -22.14 8.71 -17.68
N THR A 476 -21.01 9.05 -18.29
CA THR A 476 -20.86 9.17 -19.75
C THR A 476 -19.73 8.30 -20.25
N LEU A 477 -19.92 7.62 -21.38
CA LEU A 477 -18.84 7.00 -22.12
C LEU A 477 -18.13 8.09 -22.94
N ALA A 478 -16.80 8.13 -22.93
CA ALA A 478 -16.05 8.86 -23.94
C ALA A 478 -16.34 8.22 -25.31
N GLU A 479 -16.59 9.05 -26.32
CA GLU A 479 -16.78 8.61 -27.70
C GLU A 479 -15.59 7.81 -28.23
#